data_AF-A0A935U380-F1
#
_entry.id   AF-A0A935U380-F1
#
_cell.length_a   1.000
_cell.length_b   1.000
_cell.length_c   1.000
_cell.angle_alpha   90.00
_cell.angle_beta   90.00
_cell.angle_gamma   90.00
#
_symmetry.space_group_name_H-M   'P 1'
#
loop_
_entity.id
_entity.type
_entity.pdbx_description
1 polymer ?
#
loop_
_entity_poly.entity_id
_entity_poly.type
_entity_poly.pdbx_seq_one_letter_code
_entity_poly.pdbx_strand_id
1 'polypeptide(L)' 'MSKKSETYAQAYAEVQKILEGLDQGDIDVDDLSEKVKRAAELIDFCQKRLRETELQVKRVMEKLEKPAEE' A
#
# COMPACT_ATOMS: atom_id res chain seq x y z
N MET A 1 9.17 -21.04 -6.86
CA MET A 1 8.48 -19.88 -7.48
C MET A 1 8.90 -18.63 -6.72
N SER A 2 9.43 -17.61 -7.41
CA SER A 2 9.96 -16.39 -6.78
C SER A 2 8.89 -15.71 -5.94
N LYS A 3 9.22 -15.51 -4.66
CA LYS A 3 8.46 -14.77 -3.66
C LYS A 3 8.24 -13.35 -4.20
N LYS A 4 7.12 -13.13 -4.90
CA LYS A 4 6.75 -11.81 -5.42
C LYS A 4 6.41 -10.96 -4.21
N SER A 5 7.34 -10.08 -3.84
CA SER A 5 7.07 -8.96 -2.96
C SER A 5 5.85 -8.22 -3.51
N GLU A 6 4.77 -8.15 -2.73
CA GLU A 6 3.60 -7.36 -3.09
C GLU A 6 4.05 -5.91 -3.29
N THR A 7 3.86 -5.38 -4.50
CA THR A 7 4.17 -3.96 -4.79
C THR A 7 3.00 -3.08 -4.35
N TYR A 8 3.26 -1.80 -4.08
CA TYR A 8 2.20 -0.84 -3.75
C TYR A 8 1.05 -0.88 -4.77
N ALA A 9 1.37 -0.92 -6.06
CA ALA A 9 0.38 -0.97 -7.13
C ALA A 9 -0.48 -2.25 -7.08
N GLN A 10 0.13 -3.39 -6.75
CA GLN A 10 -0.62 -4.64 -6.60
C GLN A 10 -1.52 -4.64 -5.37
N ALA A 11 -1.00 -4.19 -4.23
CA ALA A 11 -1.78 -4.08 -3.00
C ALA A 11 -2.96 -3.11 -3.18
N TYR A 12 -2.74 -1.97 -3.83
CA TYR A 12 -3.79 -1.01 -4.15
C TYR A 12 -4.84 -1.59 -5.09
N ALA A 13 -4.44 -2.29 -6.15
CA ALA A 13 -5.37 -2.94 -7.07
C ALA A 13 -6.21 -4.03 -6.39
N GLU A 14 -5.63 -4.77 -5.43
CA GLU A 14 -6.36 -5.77 -4.66
C GLU A 14 -7.38 -5.13 -3.71
N VAL A 15 -7.03 -4.03 -3.05
CA VAL A 15 -7.99 -3.24 -2.25
C VAL A 15 -9.14 -2.74 -3.11
N GLN A 16 -8.87 -2.20 -4.30
CA GLN A 16 -9.93 -1.76 -5.22
C GLN A 16 -10.85 -2.90 -5.62
N LYS A 17 -10.32 -4.07 -5.96
CA LYS A 17 -11.13 -5.25 -6.28
C LYS A 17 -12.02 -5.70 -5.14
N ILE A 18 -11.50 -5.64 -3.90
CA ILE A 18 -12.30 -5.96 -2.72
C ILE A 18 -13.46 -4.97 -2.61
N LEU A 19 -13.20 -3.67 -2.73
CA LEU A 19 -14.23 -2.62 -2.69
C LEU A 19 -15.26 -2.79 -3.81
N GLU A 20 -14.84 -3.10 -5.03
CA GLU A 20 -15.77 -3.37 -6.14
C GLU A 20 -16.67 -4.56 -5.85
N GLY A 21 -16.14 -5.66 -5.31
CA GLY A 21 -16.94 -6.82 -4.90
C GLY A 21 -17.94 -6.50 -3.79
N LEU A 22 -17.58 -5.59 -2.88
CA LEU A 22 -18.47 -5.12 -1.81
C LEU A 22 -19.62 -4.29 -2.37
N ASP A 23 -19.32 -3.37 -3.30
CA ASP A 23 -20.30 -2.48 -3.90
C ASP A 23 -21.29 -3.23 -4.82
N GLN A 24 -20.80 -4.24 -5.53
CA GLN A 24 -21.61 -5.14 -6.37
C GLN A 24 -22.52 -6.07 -5.54
N GLY A 25 -22.26 -6.22 -4.23
CA GLY A 25 -22.98 -7.18 -3.38
C GLY A 25 -22.64 -8.64 -3.69
N ASP A 26 -21.49 -8.90 -4.32
CA ASP A 26 -21.03 -10.24 -4.72
C ASP A 26 -20.32 -10.96 -3.56
N ILE A 27 -20.08 -10.26 -2.45
CA ILE A 27 -19.39 -10.77 -1.25
C ILE A 27 -20.43 -11.22 -0.22
N ASP A 28 -20.39 -12.51 0.12
CA ASP A 28 -21.20 -13.10 1.17
C ASP A 28 -20.87 -12.50 2.55
N VAL A 29 -21.84 -12.47 3.46
CA VAL A 29 -21.68 -11.88 4.80
C VAL A 29 -20.61 -12.61 5.63
N ASP A 30 -20.43 -13.92 5.41
CA ASP A 30 -19.39 -14.70 6.07
C ASP A 30 -18.00 -14.32 5.52
N ASP A 31 -17.86 -14.17 4.20
CA ASP A 31 -16.63 -13.74 3.52
C ASP A 31 -16.28 -12.25 3.76
N LEU A 32 -17.29 -11.42 4.04
CA LEU A 32 -17.16 -9.98 4.24
C LEU A 32 -16.09 -9.65 5.28
N SER A 33 -16.13 -10.38 6.41
CA SER A 33 -15.18 -10.20 7.51
C SER A 33 -13.74 -10.50 7.10
N GLU A 34 -13.52 -11.50 6.25
CA GLU A 34 -12.19 -11.86 5.77
C GLU A 34 -11.68 -10.86 4.73
N LYS A 35 -12.55 -10.45 3.80
CA LYS A 35 -12.23 -9.45 2.76
C LYS A 35 -11.86 -8.11 3.37
N VAL A 36 -12.61 -7.65 4.39
CA VAL A 36 -12.32 -6.41 5.10
C VAL A 36 -11.01 -6.50 5.88
N LYS A 37 -10.72 -7.63 6.56
CA LYS A 37 -9.43 -7.84 7.23
C LYS A 37 -8.27 -7.77 6.24
N ARG A 38 -8.39 -8.47 5.11
CA ARG A 38 -7.38 -8.46 4.04
C ARG A 38 -7.17 -7.05 3.49
N ALA A 39 -8.24 -6.30 3.24
CA ALA A 39 -8.15 -4.91 2.78
C ALA A 39 -7.42 -4.03 3.81
N ALA A 40 -7.69 -4.20 5.11
CA ALA A 40 -7.01 -3.48 6.17
C ALA A 40 -5.50 -3.77 6.21
N GLU A 41 -5.09 -5.03 6.04
CA GLU A 41 -3.67 -5.41 5.95
C GLU A 41 -2.97 -4.77 4.74
N LEU A 42 -3.63 -4.77 3.58
CA LEU A 42 -3.11 -4.16 2.36
C LEU A 42 -3.00 -2.64 2.49
N ILE A 43 -3.94 -1.99 3.17
CA ILE A 43 -3.90 -0.54 3.44
C ILE A 43 -2.72 -0.22 4.36
N ASP A 44 -2.50 -0.98 5.43
CA ASP A 44 -1.36 -0.79 6.33
C ASP A 44 -0.02 -0.96 5.59
N PHE A 45 0.07 -1.97 4.71
CA PHE A 45 1.22 -2.14 3.83
C PHE A 45 1.45 -0.92 2.92
N CYS A 46 0.39 -0.42 2.27
CA CYS A 46 0.45 0.77 1.42
C CYS A 46 0.91 2.01 2.20
N GLN A 47 0.39 2.21 3.42
CA GLN A 47 0.78 3.33 4.28
C GLN A 47 2.26 3.25 4.71
N LYS A 48 2.75 2.06 5.06
CA LYS A 48 4.17 1.85 5.37
C LYS A 48 5.06 2.20 4.19
N ARG A 49 4.71 1.72 2.99
CA ARG A 49 5.44 2.02 1.75
C ARG A 49 5.46 3.51 1.43
N LEU A 50 4.35 4.22 1.63
CA LEU A 50 4.27 5.67 1.45
C LEU A 50 5.21 6.38 2.43
N ARG A 51 5.13 6.07 3.73
CA ARG A 51 6.01 6.66 4.75
C ARG A 51 7.49 6.42 4.47
N GLU A 52 7.86 5.20 4.08
CA GLU A 52 9.25 4.89 3.71
C GLU A 52 9.70 5.73 2.50
N THR A 53 8.83 5.87 1.50
CA THR A 53 9.11 6.68 0.32
C THR A 53 9.25 8.16 0.67
N GLU A 54 8.36 8.70 1.50
CA GLU A 54 8.43 10.08 2.01
C GLU A 54 9.76 10.35 2.74
N LEU A 55 10.18 9.43 3.61
CA LEU A 55 11.46 9.54 4.33
C LEU A 55 12.65 9.51 3.38
N GLN A 56 12.62 8.67 2.34
CA GLN A 56 13.67 8.63 1.33
C GLN A 56 13.72 9.92 0.52
N VAL A 57 12.57 10.42 0.06
CA VAL A 57 12.48 11.68 -0.67
C VAL A 57 13.00 12.83 0.19
N LYS A 58 12.56 12.93 1.45
CA LYS A 58 13.04 13.95 2.38
C LYS A 58 14.55 13.91 2.55
N ARG A 59 15.14 12.71 2.76
CA ARG A 59 16.59 12.54 2.88
C ARG A 59 17.33 12.97 1.59
N VAL A 60 16.77 12.68 0.42
CA VAL A 60 17.36 13.12 -0.86
C VAL A 60 17.30 14.64 -0.97
N MET A 61 16.18 15.26 -0.60
CA MET A 61 16.05 16.72 -0.59
C MET A 61 17.04 17.38 0.37
N GLU A 62 17.17 16.88 1.60
CA GLU A 62 18.16 17.39 2.58
C GLU A 62 19.61 17.30 2.06
N LYS A 63 19.93 16.29 1.25
CA LYS A 63 21.25 16.16 0.60
C LYS A 63 21.44 17.13 -0.55
N LEU A 64 20.39 17.50 -1.26
CA LEU A 64 20.43 18.47 -2.35
C LEU A 64 20.46 19.91 -1.84
N GLU A 65 19.80 20.18 -0.72
CA GLU A 65 19.76 21.50 -0.04
C GLU A 65 21.03 21.83 0.75
N LYS A 66 21.88 20.83 1.00
CA LYS A 66 23.26 21.04 1.46
C LYS A 66 24.22 20.93 0.27
N PRO A 67 24.31 21.92 -0.62
CA PRO A 67 25.47 22.02 -1.49
C PRO A 67 26.69 22.16 -0.58
N ALA A 68 27.73 21.40 -0.89
CA ALA A 68 29.03 21.39 -0.24
C ALA A 68 29.37 22.70 0.51
N GLU A 69 29.27 22.66 1.84
CA GLU A 69 30.05 23.55 2.68
C GLU A 69 31.38 22.81 2.90
N GLU A 70 32.26 22.92 1.91
CA GLU A 70 33.71 22.72 2.05
C GLU A 70 34.37 24.07 2.35
#